data_AF-A0A958VBB9-F1
#
_entry.id   AF-A0A958VBB9-F1
#
_cell.length_a   1.000
_cell.length_b   1.000
_cell.length_c   1.000
_cell.angle_alpha   90.00
_cell.angle_beta   90.00
_cell.angle_gamma   90.00
#
_symmetry.space_group_name_H-M   'P 1'
#
loop_
_entity.id
_entity.type
_entity.pdbx_description
1 polymer ?
#
loop_
_entity_poly.entity_id
_entity_poly.type
_entity_poly.pdbx_seq_one_letter_code
_entity_poly.pdbx_strand_id
1 'polypeptide(L)'
;MNLKFGRRIKYYLIGLGMGLVMTFFIFGNRGCSWLPENRVKEQIEKGVLVRSDSMKCVLECNEISDDFVFELIEKGEVLFSESETQKEPKIYVIEYKNVKIHFSMDEDSVSSIVNINGKEGCNCSGQAVKPVKMTDTMIKAFLANRDYEIDSKTNCLRECLNAKKKDIFKFLERSEAKESKIKRDNKNPTFDFISGDTVITVEHGVRKNRFIKIQFPGLEDCECN
;
A
#
# COMPACT_ATOMS: atom_id res chain seq x y z
N MET A 1 39.72 41.55 -5.04
CA MET A 1 39.15 40.62 -4.04
C MET A 1 40.24 40.29 -3.02
N ASN A 2 40.00 40.50 -1.72
CA ASN A 2 41.04 40.46 -0.70
C ASN A 2 41.63 39.03 -0.58
N LEU A 3 42.94 38.85 -0.76
CA LEU A 3 43.64 37.54 -0.72
C LEU A 3 43.36 36.74 0.56
N LYS A 4 43.10 37.44 1.68
CA LYS A 4 42.71 36.83 2.97
C LYS A 4 41.31 36.22 2.95
N PHE A 5 40.39 36.76 2.15
CA PHE A 5 39.01 36.27 2.06
C PHE A 5 38.91 35.02 1.18
N GLY A 6 39.63 35.00 0.05
CA GLY A 6 39.67 33.83 -0.84
C GLY A 6 40.24 32.57 -0.18
N ARG A 7 41.27 32.73 0.67
CA ARG A 7 41.80 31.60 1.47
C ARG A 7 40.76 31.01 2.42
N ARG A 8 39.94 31.84 3.06
CA ARG A 8 38.88 31.38 3.97
C ARG A 8 37.80 30.59 3.23
N ILE A 9 37.38 31.06 2.05
CA ILE A 9 36.42 30.34 1.19
C ILE A 9 36.98 28.98 0.74
N LYS A 10 38.27 28.91 0.37
CA LYS A 10 38.90 27.65 -0.05
C LYS A 10 38.83 26.58 1.04
N TYR A 11 39.21 26.90 2.28
CA TYR A 11 39.14 25.94 3.38
C TYR A 11 37.69 25.55 3.72
N TYR A 12 36.75 26.50 3.62
CA TYR A 12 35.32 26.22 3.82
C TYR A 12 34.77 25.26 2.77
N LEU A 13 35.11 25.45 1.49
CA LEU A 13 34.71 24.56 0.40
C LEU A 13 35.34 23.16 0.51
N ILE A 14 36.57 23.05 1.00
CA ILE A 14 37.20 21.75 1.25
C ILE A 14 36.45 21.00 2.36
N GLY A 15 36.14 21.67 3.47
CA GLY A 15 35.36 21.09 4.55
C GLY A 15 33.94 20.71 4.13
N LEU A 16 33.26 21.60 3.38
CA LEU A 16 31.92 21.36 2.83
C LEU A 16 31.93 20.18 1.84
N GLY A 17 32.93 20.11 0.96
CA GLY A 17 33.10 19.01 0.00
C GLY A 17 33.33 17.68 0.70
N MET A 18 34.20 17.65 1.71
CA MET A 18 34.43 16.45 2.51
C MET A 18 33.18 16.02 3.29
N GLY A 19 32.42 16.99 3.81
CA GLY A 19 31.12 16.75 4.44
C GLY A 19 30.10 16.15 3.48
N LEU A 20 29.95 16.72 2.27
CA LEU A 20 29.04 16.22 1.24
C LEU A 20 29.39 14.78 0.81
N VAL A 21 30.68 14.47 0.64
CA VAL A 21 31.13 13.10 0.32
C VAL A 21 30.74 12.15 1.45
N MET A 22 30.98 12.52 2.71
CA MET A 22 30.64 11.67 3.86
C MET A 22 29.13 11.46 3.99
N THR A 23 28.32 12.53 3.81
CA THR A 23 26.85 12.43 3.77
C THR A 23 26.39 11.53 2.63
N PHE A 24 26.97 11.65 1.44
CA PHE A 24 26.65 10.77 0.30
C PHE A 24 26.93 9.29 0.61
N PHE A 25 28.00 8.96 1.34
CA PHE A 25 28.25 7.58 1.76
C PHE A 25 27.31 7.07 2.86
N ILE A 26 26.91 7.93 3.81
CA ILE A 26 25.99 7.57 4.90
C ILE A 26 24.56 7.35 4.37
N PHE A 27 24.10 8.22 3.46
CA PHE A 27 22.78 8.11 2.85
C PHE A 27 22.78 7.21 1.61
N GLY A 28 23.93 7.04 0.96
CA GLY A 28 24.19 6.06 -0.09
C GLY A 28 23.09 6.04 -1.16
N ASN A 29 22.53 4.85 -1.36
CA ASN A 29 21.44 4.57 -2.28
C ASN A 29 20.06 4.53 -1.58
N ARG A 30 19.93 5.10 -0.37
CA ARG A 30 18.62 5.32 0.26
C ARG A 30 17.94 6.40 -0.57
N GLY A 31 17.27 5.96 -1.62
CA GLY A 31 16.57 6.83 -2.56
C GLY A 31 15.52 7.68 -1.87
N CYS A 32 14.83 8.48 -2.66
CA CYS A 32 13.76 9.36 -2.22
C CYS A 32 12.56 8.65 -1.53
N SER A 33 12.60 7.33 -1.31
CA SER A 33 11.55 6.56 -0.61
C SER A 33 11.29 7.04 0.82
N TRP A 34 12.25 7.72 1.46
CA TRP A 34 12.03 8.26 2.81
C TRP A 34 11.17 9.54 2.83
N LEU A 35 11.01 10.21 1.68
CA LEU A 35 10.32 11.50 1.61
C LEU A 35 8.90 11.41 2.20
N PRO A 36 8.42 12.47 2.87
CA PRO A 36 7.10 12.46 3.51
C PRO A 36 5.97 12.01 2.60
N GLU A 37 6.03 12.41 1.32
CA GLU A 37 5.07 12.04 0.29
C GLU A 37 4.99 10.51 0.10
N ASN A 38 6.13 9.87 -0.07
CA ASN A 38 6.20 8.42 -0.28
C ASN A 38 5.71 7.66 0.96
N ARG A 39 5.87 8.22 2.17
CA ARG A 39 5.34 7.63 3.40
C ARG A 39 3.81 7.65 3.43
N VAL A 40 3.19 8.74 3.00
CA VAL A 40 1.73 8.85 2.94
C VAL A 40 1.18 7.84 1.93
N LYS A 41 1.72 7.83 0.71
CA LYS A 41 1.30 6.87 -0.34
C LYS A 41 1.48 5.42 0.12
N GLU A 42 2.64 5.09 0.68
CA GLU A 42 2.94 3.75 1.19
C GLU A 42 1.98 3.32 2.30
N GLN A 43 1.53 4.24 3.15
CA GLN A 43 0.56 3.93 4.20
C GLN A 43 -0.86 3.73 3.65
N ILE A 44 -1.29 4.51 2.65
CA ILE A 44 -2.58 4.30 1.97
C ILE A 44 -2.56 2.98 1.19
N GLU A 45 -1.49 2.71 0.46
CA GLU A 45 -1.29 1.49 -0.32
C GLU A 45 -1.27 0.21 0.53
N LYS A 46 -0.67 0.28 1.73
CA LYS A 46 -0.62 -0.85 2.67
C LYS A 46 -1.91 -1.03 3.44
N GLY A 47 -2.68 0.04 3.61
CA GLY A 47 -3.90 0.05 4.40
C GLY A 47 -5.09 -0.53 3.67
N VAL A 48 -6.17 -0.79 4.41
CA VAL A 48 -7.47 -1.08 3.79
C VAL A 48 -8.08 0.24 3.36
N LEU A 49 -8.23 0.45 2.05
CA LEU A 49 -8.93 1.59 1.51
C LEU A 49 -10.45 1.32 1.55
N VAL A 50 -11.20 2.17 2.26
CA VAL A 50 -12.66 2.06 2.39
C VAL A 50 -13.35 3.32 1.87
N ARG A 51 -14.61 3.19 1.49
CA ARG A 51 -15.47 4.31 1.09
C ARG A 51 -16.93 4.03 1.46
N SER A 52 -17.70 5.08 1.70
CA SER A 52 -19.14 4.95 1.87
C SER A 52 -19.83 4.66 0.53
N ASP A 53 -21.06 4.11 0.59
CA ASP A 53 -21.91 3.96 -0.60
C ASP A 53 -22.20 5.33 -1.27
N SER A 54 -22.35 6.40 -0.48
CA SER A 54 -22.47 7.75 -1.01
C SER A 54 -21.22 8.17 -1.78
N MET A 55 -20.03 7.89 -1.26
CA MET A 55 -18.77 8.23 -1.92
C MET A 55 -18.54 7.42 -3.19
N LYS A 56 -18.93 6.14 -3.20
CA LYS A 56 -18.92 5.33 -4.42
C LYS A 56 -19.75 5.98 -5.53
N CYS A 57 -20.97 6.41 -5.21
CA CYS A 57 -21.83 7.13 -6.15
C CYS A 57 -21.21 8.46 -6.62
N VAL A 58 -20.58 9.21 -5.71
CA VAL A 58 -19.89 10.47 -6.06
C VAL A 58 -18.73 10.22 -7.02
N LEU A 59 -17.94 9.16 -6.82
CA LEU A 59 -16.86 8.76 -7.72
C LEU A 59 -17.39 8.36 -9.09
N GLU A 60 -18.44 7.52 -9.15
CA GLU A 60 -19.08 7.09 -10.40
C GLU A 60 -19.69 8.27 -11.17
N CYS A 61 -20.33 9.20 -10.47
CA CYS A 61 -20.89 10.45 -11.03
C CYS A 61 -19.81 11.35 -11.66
N ASN A 62 -18.57 11.24 -11.17
CA ASN A 62 -17.40 11.97 -11.67
C ASN A 62 -16.57 11.15 -12.66
N GLU A 63 -17.07 9.99 -13.10
CA GLU A 63 -16.36 9.08 -14.02
C GLU A 63 -15.01 8.59 -13.45
N ILE A 64 -14.88 8.56 -12.12
CA ILE A 64 -13.70 8.07 -11.42
C ILE A 64 -13.90 6.60 -11.08
N SER A 65 -13.12 5.73 -11.71
CA SER A 65 -13.10 4.30 -11.42
C SER A 65 -12.22 3.97 -10.20
N ASP A 66 -12.46 2.81 -9.58
CA ASP A 66 -11.62 2.32 -8.46
C ASP A 66 -10.16 2.15 -8.90
N ASP A 67 -9.91 1.68 -10.13
CA ASP A 67 -8.56 1.57 -10.71
C ASP A 67 -7.87 2.94 -10.83
N PHE A 68 -8.61 4.00 -11.18
CA PHE A 68 -8.06 5.35 -11.23
C PHE A 68 -7.66 5.85 -9.84
N VAL A 69 -8.43 5.52 -8.80
CA VAL A 69 -8.07 5.88 -7.42
C VAL A 69 -6.73 5.27 -7.03
N PHE A 70 -6.49 4.00 -7.38
CA PHE A 70 -5.20 3.36 -7.15
C PHE A 70 -4.08 3.94 -8.03
N GLU A 71 -4.34 4.27 -9.30
CA GLU A 71 -3.36 4.97 -10.16
C GLU A 71 -3.00 6.35 -9.57
N LEU A 72 -3.98 7.06 -9.01
CA LEU A 72 -3.79 8.35 -8.34
C LEU A 72 -2.96 8.20 -7.07
N ILE A 73 -3.14 7.14 -6.28
CA ILE A 73 -2.30 6.88 -5.10
C ILE A 73 -0.85 6.60 -5.52
N GLU A 74 -0.65 5.80 -6.56
CA GLU A 74 0.69 5.41 -7.03
C GLU A 74 1.45 6.58 -7.68
N LYS A 75 0.77 7.35 -8.56
CA LYS A 75 1.40 8.34 -9.44
C LYS A 75 1.07 9.80 -9.11
N GLY A 76 0.08 10.06 -8.26
CA GLY A 76 -0.34 11.40 -7.88
C GLY A 76 0.64 12.09 -6.94
N GLU A 77 0.48 13.39 -6.72
CA GLU A 77 1.31 14.19 -5.81
C GLU A 77 0.53 14.46 -4.51
N VAL A 78 1.19 14.34 -3.35
CA VAL A 78 0.57 14.67 -2.06
C VAL A 78 0.65 16.18 -1.81
N LEU A 79 -0.49 16.84 -1.79
CA LEU A 79 -0.61 18.27 -1.53
C LEU A 79 -0.66 18.54 -0.02
N PHE A 80 0.51 18.58 0.63
CA PHE A 80 0.60 18.85 2.08
C PHE A 80 0.03 20.21 2.49
N SER A 81 0.05 21.20 1.59
CA SER A 81 -0.55 22.52 1.83
C SER A 81 -2.07 22.50 1.94
N GLU A 82 -2.73 21.51 1.32
CA GLU A 82 -4.19 21.32 1.34
C GLU A 82 -4.60 20.20 2.32
N SER A 83 -3.61 19.54 2.94
CA SER A 83 -3.82 18.42 3.87
C SER A 83 -3.98 18.91 5.31
N GLU A 84 -4.89 18.31 6.07
CA GLU A 84 -5.07 18.55 7.51
C GLU A 84 -4.32 17.48 8.32
N THR A 85 -3.02 17.70 8.58
CA THR A 85 -2.16 16.72 9.26
C THR A 85 -2.11 16.86 10.78
N GLN A 86 -2.73 17.91 11.33
CA GLN A 86 -2.68 18.26 12.76
C GLN A 86 -3.91 17.81 13.55
N LYS A 87 -4.94 17.32 12.85
CA LYS A 87 -6.16 16.76 13.46
C LYS A 87 -6.15 15.24 13.29
N GLU A 88 -6.83 14.57 14.21
CA GLU A 88 -7.12 13.14 14.11
C GLU A 88 -8.60 12.95 13.74
N PRO A 89 -8.93 12.19 12.68
CA PRO A 89 -7.99 11.55 11.76
C PRO A 89 -7.27 12.54 10.82
N LYS A 90 -6.08 12.16 10.36
CA LYS A 90 -5.29 12.98 9.42
C LYS A 90 -5.89 12.92 8.04
N ILE A 91 -6.08 14.08 7.40
CA ILE A 91 -6.64 14.15 6.05
C ILE A 91 -5.54 14.56 5.08
N TYR A 92 -5.22 13.68 4.13
CA TYR A 92 -4.25 13.94 3.07
C TYR A 92 -4.96 14.15 1.73
N VAL A 93 -4.50 15.15 0.98
CA VAL A 93 -5.00 15.43 -0.38
C VAL A 93 -3.99 14.92 -1.38
N ILE A 94 -4.42 14.08 -2.31
CA ILE A 94 -3.58 13.59 -3.41
C ILE A 94 -4.18 14.06 -4.73
N GLU A 95 -3.34 14.66 -5.58
CA GLU A 95 -3.72 15.16 -6.89
C GLU A 95 -3.10 14.34 -8.01
N TYR A 96 -3.91 13.94 -8.99
CA TYR A 96 -3.44 13.33 -10.22
C TYR A 96 -4.35 13.69 -11.39
N LYS A 97 -3.78 14.12 -12.51
CA LYS A 97 -4.52 14.54 -13.72
C LYS A 97 -5.69 15.51 -13.41
N ASN A 98 -5.45 16.51 -12.56
CA ASN A 98 -6.42 17.50 -12.07
C ASN A 98 -7.56 16.95 -11.19
N VAL A 99 -7.50 15.68 -10.79
CA VAL A 99 -8.43 15.10 -9.81
C VAL A 99 -7.74 15.09 -8.45
N LYS A 100 -8.39 15.68 -7.46
CA LYS A 100 -7.95 15.71 -6.06
C LYS A 100 -8.87 14.83 -5.24
N ILE A 101 -8.27 13.91 -4.48
CA ILE A 101 -8.99 13.01 -3.56
C ILE A 101 -8.46 13.22 -2.15
N HIS A 102 -9.39 13.34 -1.19
CA HIS A 102 -9.11 13.48 0.22
C HIS A 102 -9.20 12.11 0.89
N PHE A 103 -8.08 11.67 1.45
CA PHE A 103 -7.93 10.43 2.20
C PHE A 103 -7.85 10.74 3.69
N SER A 104 -8.79 10.23 4.47
CA SER A 104 -8.68 10.23 5.94
C SER A 104 -7.95 8.98 6.37
N MET A 105 -6.89 9.17 7.15
CA MET A 105 -6.03 8.11 7.64
C MET A 105 -6.19 7.99 9.15
N ASP A 106 -6.64 6.82 9.59
CA ASP A 106 -6.67 6.45 11.01
C ASP A 106 -5.37 5.73 11.40
N GLU A 107 -5.06 5.69 12.70
CA GLU A 107 -3.89 4.98 13.23
C GLU A 107 -3.91 3.47 12.95
N ASP A 108 -5.09 2.89 12.75
CA ASP A 108 -5.31 1.44 12.61
C ASP A 108 -5.15 0.91 11.16
N SER A 109 -4.35 1.59 10.32
CA SER A 109 -4.07 1.17 8.93
C SER A 109 -5.32 1.12 8.03
N VAL A 110 -6.38 1.85 8.38
CA VAL A 110 -7.57 2.06 7.53
C VAL A 110 -7.49 3.45 6.95
N SER A 111 -7.62 3.54 5.62
CA SER A 111 -7.71 4.81 4.91
C SER A 111 -9.11 4.92 4.30
N SER A 112 -9.76 6.06 4.42
CA SER A 112 -11.10 6.27 3.86
C SER A 112 -11.13 7.43 2.89
N ILE A 113 -11.90 7.29 1.80
CA ILE A 113 -12.14 8.38 0.86
C ILE A 113 -13.23 9.28 1.42
N VAL A 114 -12.89 10.53 1.71
CA VAL A 114 -13.80 11.49 2.37
C VAL A 114 -14.37 12.50 1.39
N ASN A 115 -13.58 12.94 0.41
CA ASN A 115 -14.00 13.98 -0.53
C ASN A 115 -13.22 13.94 -1.85
N ILE A 116 -13.75 14.57 -2.89
CA ILE A 116 -13.12 14.77 -4.21
C ILE A 116 -13.42 16.17 -4.75
N ASN A 117 -12.57 16.71 -5.62
CA ASN A 117 -12.80 18.01 -6.31
C ASN A 117 -13.72 17.90 -7.55
N GLY A 118 -14.74 17.05 -7.48
CA GLY A 118 -15.64 16.72 -8.61
C GLY A 118 -16.82 17.67 -8.81
N LYS A 119 -17.63 17.39 -9.84
CA LYS A 119 -18.90 18.06 -10.14
C LYS A 119 -19.82 18.06 -8.92
N GLU A 120 -20.29 19.24 -8.55
CA GLU A 120 -21.34 19.42 -7.56
C GLU A 120 -22.70 18.99 -8.16
N GLY A 121 -23.54 18.29 -7.37
CA GLY A 121 -24.90 17.90 -7.79
C GLY A 121 -25.19 16.40 -7.89
N CYS A 122 -24.30 15.53 -7.43
CA CYS A 122 -24.59 14.09 -7.34
C CYS A 122 -25.51 13.80 -6.13
N ASN A 123 -26.75 13.35 -6.40
CA ASN A 123 -27.69 12.92 -5.35
C ASN A 123 -27.31 11.54 -4.81
N CYS A 124 -26.32 11.49 -3.92
CA CYS A 124 -25.79 10.25 -3.37
C CYS A 124 -26.21 10.07 -1.91
N SER A 125 -26.85 8.94 -1.59
CA SER A 125 -27.32 8.59 -0.26
C SER A 125 -26.79 7.22 0.14
N GLY A 126 -26.34 7.09 1.40
CA GLY A 126 -25.88 5.81 1.94
C GLY A 126 -24.67 5.99 2.88
N GLN A 127 -24.73 5.33 4.04
CA GLN A 127 -23.70 5.44 5.09
C GLN A 127 -22.87 4.16 5.25
N ALA A 128 -23.23 3.07 4.57
CA ALA A 128 -22.48 1.82 4.69
C ALA A 128 -21.07 2.00 4.12
N VAL A 129 -20.08 1.77 4.97
CA VAL A 129 -18.66 1.80 4.60
C VAL A 129 -18.26 0.43 4.09
N LYS A 130 -17.69 0.38 2.88
CA LYS A 130 -17.24 -0.84 2.20
C LYS A 130 -15.80 -0.66 1.72
N PRO A 131 -15.00 -1.73 1.66
CA PRO A 131 -13.69 -1.66 1.04
C PRO A 131 -13.80 -1.28 -0.45
N VAL A 132 -12.82 -0.54 -0.93
CA VAL A 132 -12.63 -0.26 -2.36
C VAL A 132 -12.10 -1.54 -2.99
N LYS A 133 -12.85 -2.09 -3.96
CA LYS A 133 -12.50 -3.37 -4.57
C LYS A 133 -11.21 -3.21 -5.36
N MET A 134 -10.19 -3.94 -4.93
CA MET A 134 -8.94 -4.04 -5.66
C MET A 134 -9.08 -5.07 -6.80
N THR A 135 -8.59 -4.75 -8.01
CA THR A 135 -8.64 -5.69 -9.14
C THR A 135 -7.62 -6.82 -8.97
N ASP A 136 -7.89 -8.01 -9.53
CA ASP A 136 -7.01 -9.19 -9.46
C ASP A 136 -5.58 -8.88 -9.94
N THR A 137 -5.46 -8.05 -10.98
CA THR A 137 -4.20 -7.54 -11.52
C THR A 137 -3.43 -6.68 -10.52
N MET A 138 -4.12 -5.82 -9.77
CA MET A 138 -3.51 -5.00 -8.74
C MET A 138 -3.06 -5.86 -7.56
N ILE A 139 -3.93 -6.74 -7.06
CA ILE A 139 -3.58 -7.64 -5.95
C ILE A 139 -2.31 -8.44 -6.29
N LYS A 140 -2.21 -8.96 -7.51
CA LYS A 140 -1.01 -9.69 -7.99
C LYS A 140 0.24 -8.80 -8.09
N ALA A 141 0.11 -7.57 -8.58
CA ALA A 141 1.24 -6.63 -8.66
C ALA A 141 1.75 -6.21 -7.27
N PHE A 142 0.84 -5.96 -6.33
CA PHE A 142 1.16 -5.61 -4.94
C PHE A 142 1.87 -6.75 -4.20
N LEU A 143 1.56 -7.99 -4.54
CA LEU A 143 2.17 -9.18 -3.95
C LEU A 143 3.52 -9.53 -4.56
N ALA A 144 3.74 -9.26 -5.85
CA ALA A 144 5.00 -9.56 -6.53
C ALA A 144 6.19 -8.72 -6.04
N ASN A 145 5.94 -7.52 -5.52
CA ASN A 145 6.98 -6.56 -5.15
C ASN A 145 7.54 -6.73 -3.72
N ARG A 146 7.14 -7.75 -2.96
CA ARG A 146 7.63 -7.98 -1.60
C ARG A 146 8.10 -9.40 -1.35
N ASP A 147 9.08 -9.51 -0.47
CA ASP A 147 9.52 -10.80 0.07
C ASP A 147 8.40 -11.44 0.91
N TYR A 148 8.33 -12.76 0.88
CA TYR A 148 7.37 -13.54 1.64
C TYR A 148 8.04 -14.15 2.87
N GLU A 149 7.42 -13.96 4.03
CA GLU A 149 7.78 -14.64 5.27
C GLU A 149 6.97 -15.93 5.38
N ILE A 150 7.67 -17.06 5.34
CA ILE A 150 7.05 -18.37 5.50
C ILE A 150 7.14 -18.72 6.99
N ASP A 151 6.02 -18.61 7.69
CA ASP A 151 5.90 -18.95 9.10
C ASP A 151 6.06 -20.47 9.34
N SER A 152 6.34 -20.91 10.57
CA SER A 152 6.51 -22.33 10.93
C SER A 152 5.32 -23.18 10.51
N LYS A 153 4.10 -22.67 10.73
CA LYS A 153 2.84 -23.31 10.30
C LYS A 153 2.74 -23.42 8.77
N THR A 154 3.18 -22.39 8.04
CA THR A 154 3.20 -22.39 6.57
C THR A 154 4.29 -23.33 6.02
N ASN A 155 5.44 -23.44 6.69
CA ASN A 155 6.49 -24.41 6.35
C ASN A 155 6.01 -25.84 6.54
N CYS A 156 5.31 -26.14 7.65
CA CYS A 156 4.68 -27.43 7.88
C CYS A 156 3.70 -27.80 6.75
N LEU A 157 2.83 -26.86 6.36
CA LEU A 157 1.91 -27.05 5.23
C LEU A 157 2.65 -27.27 3.90
N ARG A 158 3.72 -26.51 3.64
CA ARG A 158 4.56 -26.67 2.44
C ARG A 158 5.23 -28.05 2.36
N GLU A 159 5.71 -28.55 3.50
CA GLU A 159 6.35 -29.86 3.62
C GLU A 159 5.33 -31.00 3.50
N CYS A 160 4.16 -30.88 4.14
CA CYS A 160 3.06 -31.83 4.02
C CYS A 160 2.58 -31.99 2.57
N LEU A 161 2.56 -30.88 1.82
CA LEU A 161 2.12 -30.85 0.42
C LEU A 161 3.25 -31.13 -0.60
N ASN A 162 4.50 -31.34 -0.13
CA ASN A 162 5.70 -31.49 -0.96
C ASN A 162 5.82 -30.43 -2.08
N ALA A 163 5.30 -29.22 -1.84
CA ALA A 163 5.21 -28.16 -2.83
C ALA A 163 6.50 -27.32 -2.81
N LYS A 164 7.10 -27.08 -3.99
CA LYS A 164 8.23 -26.15 -4.07
C LYS A 164 7.71 -24.73 -3.98
N LYS A 165 8.55 -23.82 -3.45
CA LYS A 165 8.27 -22.36 -3.40
C LYS A 165 7.74 -21.86 -4.75
N LYS A 166 8.36 -22.27 -5.86
CA LYS A 166 7.98 -21.93 -7.23
C LYS A 166 6.55 -22.33 -7.62
N ASP A 167 6.03 -23.43 -7.08
CA ASP A 167 4.69 -23.93 -7.41
C ASP A 167 3.60 -23.12 -6.71
N ILE A 168 3.89 -22.63 -5.50
CA ILE A 168 3.01 -21.70 -4.75
C ILE A 168 2.93 -20.35 -5.48
N PHE A 169 4.06 -19.80 -5.92
CA PHE A 169 4.07 -18.56 -6.69
C PHE A 169 3.31 -18.68 -8.01
N LYS A 170 3.51 -19.79 -8.73
CA LYS A 170 2.80 -20.08 -9.97
C LYS A 170 1.30 -20.27 -9.77
N PHE A 171 0.88 -20.74 -8.59
CA PHE A 171 -0.52 -20.80 -8.20
C PHE A 171 -1.09 -19.40 -8.00
N LEU A 172 -0.43 -18.56 -7.20
CA LEU A 172 -0.86 -17.17 -6.95
C LEU A 172 -1.01 -16.35 -8.23
N GLU A 173 -0.11 -16.53 -9.21
CA GLU A 173 -0.19 -15.88 -10.52
C GLU A 173 -1.43 -16.30 -11.33
N ARG A 174 -1.87 -17.55 -11.18
CA ARG A 174 -2.95 -18.16 -12.00
C ARG A 174 -4.32 -18.13 -11.33
N SER A 175 -4.37 -18.02 -10.00
CA SER A 175 -5.61 -17.97 -9.22
C SER A 175 -6.33 -16.63 -9.33
N GLU A 176 -7.64 -16.63 -9.10
CA GLU A 176 -8.43 -15.41 -8.94
C GLU A 176 -8.23 -14.88 -7.51
N ALA A 177 -7.78 -13.64 -7.37
CA ALA A 177 -7.60 -12.99 -6.08
C ALA A 177 -8.88 -12.25 -5.66
N LYS A 178 -9.30 -12.47 -4.40
CA LYS A 178 -10.41 -11.77 -3.77
C LYS A 178 -9.98 -11.26 -2.40
N GLU A 179 -10.54 -10.13 -1.99
CA GLU A 179 -10.39 -9.68 -0.61
C GLU A 179 -11.05 -10.70 0.34
N SER A 180 -10.31 -11.16 1.35
CA SER A 180 -10.87 -12.02 2.40
C SER A 180 -11.89 -11.23 3.22
N LYS A 181 -12.84 -11.92 3.84
CA LYS A 181 -13.78 -11.31 4.79
C LYS A 181 -13.01 -10.50 5.84
N ILE A 182 -13.18 -9.19 5.83
CA ILE A 182 -12.55 -8.27 6.79
C ILE A 182 -12.93 -8.71 8.20
N LYS A 183 -11.96 -9.24 8.95
CA LYS A 183 -12.10 -9.33 10.40
C LYS A 183 -11.66 -7.97 10.95
N ARG A 184 -12.55 -7.30 11.69
CA ARG A 184 -12.28 -5.99 12.35
C ARG A 184 -11.06 -6.02 13.28
N ASP A 185 -10.56 -7.20 13.63
CA ASP A 185 -9.43 -7.43 14.53
C ASP A 185 -8.08 -7.61 13.81
N ASN A 186 -8.06 -7.61 12.46
CA ASN A 186 -6.80 -7.79 11.73
C ASN A 186 -6.19 -6.44 11.32
N LYS A 187 -4.99 -6.15 11.85
CA LYS A 187 -4.25 -4.90 11.59
C LYS A 187 -3.74 -4.79 10.14
N ASN A 188 -3.66 -5.90 9.40
CA ASN A 188 -3.19 -5.94 8.02
C ASN A 188 -4.25 -6.55 7.08
N PRO A 189 -4.36 -6.07 5.83
CA PRO A 189 -5.28 -6.63 4.85
C PRO A 189 -4.91 -8.07 4.49
N THR A 190 -5.93 -8.90 4.25
CA THR A 190 -5.76 -10.30 3.85
C THR A 190 -6.49 -10.59 2.54
N PHE A 191 -5.83 -11.31 1.65
CA PHE A 191 -6.33 -11.65 0.32
C PHE A 191 -6.42 -13.16 0.14
N ASP A 192 -7.54 -13.64 -0.38
CA ASP A 192 -7.80 -15.03 -0.72
C ASP A 192 -7.56 -15.28 -2.21
N PHE A 193 -6.66 -16.20 -2.50
CA PHE A 193 -6.34 -16.69 -3.84
C PHE A 193 -7.07 -18.00 -4.08
N ILE A 194 -8.01 -18.00 -5.03
CA ILE A 194 -8.91 -19.12 -5.28
C ILE A 194 -8.65 -19.70 -6.67
N SER A 195 -8.46 -21.02 -6.73
CA SER A 195 -8.39 -21.77 -7.99
C SER A 195 -8.92 -23.19 -7.77
N GLY A 196 -10.13 -23.47 -8.29
CA GLY A 196 -10.86 -24.70 -7.96
C GLY A 196 -11.22 -24.73 -6.48
N ASP A 197 -10.95 -25.86 -5.81
CA ASP A 197 -11.19 -26.05 -4.36
C ASP A 197 -10.01 -25.59 -3.47
N THR A 198 -8.98 -25.00 -4.08
CA THR A 198 -7.81 -24.50 -3.36
C THR A 198 -7.98 -23.03 -3.00
N VAL A 199 -7.76 -22.69 -1.73
CA VAL A 199 -7.77 -21.31 -1.21
C VAL A 199 -6.48 -21.03 -0.45
N ILE A 200 -5.72 -20.02 -0.89
CA ILE A 200 -4.55 -19.52 -0.17
C ILE A 200 -4.85 -18.12 0.34
N THR A 201 -4.82 -17.91 1.65
CA THR A 201 -4.98 -16.60 2.30
C THR A 201 -3.61 -16.01 2.60
N VAL A 202 -3.33 -14.83 2.06
CA VAL A 202 -2.10 -14.07 2.25
C VAL A 202 -2.40 -12.77 3.01
N GLU A 203 -1.71 -12.57 4.13
CA GLU A 203 -1.59 -11.28 4.81
C GLU A 203 -0.60 -10.40 4.07
N HIS A 204 -1.01 -9.17 3.79
CA HIS A 204 -0.10 -8.16 3.28
C HIS A 204 0.48 -7.35 4.45
N GLY A 205 1.69 -7.71 4.87
CA GLY A 205 2.40 -7.02 5.94
C GLY A 205 3.28 -5.87 5.43
N VAL A 206 3.55 -4.89 6.30
CA VAL A 206 4.30 -3.65 6.01
C VAL A 206 5.68 -3.87 5.37
N ARG A 207 6.36 -4.99 5.65
CA ARG A 207 7.69 -5.32 5.10
C ARG A 207 7.73 -6.63 4.32
N LYS A 208 6.90 -7.59 4.69
CA LYS A 208 6.84 -8.92 4.07
C LYS A 208 5.38 -9.37 3.98
N ASN A 209 5.05 -10.13 2.95
CA ASN A 209 3.78 -10.83 2.86
C ASN A 209 3.85 -12.11 3.71
N ARG A 210 2.78 -12.45 4.43
CA ARG A 210 2.72 -13.67 5.26
C ARG A 210 1.60 -14.55 4.77
N PHE A 211 1.87 -15.85 4.62
CA PHE A 211 0.79 -16.81 4.38
C PHE A 211 0.09 -17.10 5.72
N ILE A 212 -1.23 -16.91 5.77
CA ILE A 212 -2.02 -17.17 6.98
C ILE A 212 -2.65 -18.56 6.90
N LYS A 213 -3.22 -18.88 5.73
CA LYS A 213 -3.98 -20.10 5.55
C LYS A 213 -3.77 -20.65 4.15
N ILE A 214 -3.68 -21.97 4.06
CA ILE A 214 -3.59 -22.70 2.81
C ILE A 214 -4.57 -23.86 2.94
N GLN A 215 -5.60 -23.88 2.10
CA GLN A 215 -6.63 -24.91 2.08
C GLN A 215 -6.61 -25.58 0.70
N PHE A 216 -6.35 -26.89 0.67
CA PHE A 216 -6.34 -27.72 -0.54
C PHE A 216 -7.38 -28.84 -0.37
N PRO A 217 -7.95 -29.37 -1.46
CA PRO A 217 -8.67 -30.64 -1.40
C PRO A 217 -7.68 -31.76 -1.01
N GLY A 218 -7.94 -32.46 0.11
CA GLY A 218 -7.06 -33.50 0.68
C GLY A 218 -6.27 -33.08 1.94
N LEU A 219 -6.61 -31.93 2.55
CA LEU A 219 -5.90 -31.40 3.73
C LEU A 219 -6.29 -32.04 5.08
N GLU A 220 -7.17 -33.04 5.10
CA GLU A 220 -7.68 -33.65 6.35
C GLU A 220 -6.58 -34.34 7.18
N ASP A 221 -5.45 -34.69 6.56
CA ASP A 221 -4.35 -35.41 7.22
C ASP A 221 -3.17 -34.51 7.68
N CYS A 222 -3.18 -33.21 7.37
CA CYS A 222 -2.09 -32.29 7.73
C CYS A 222 -2.43 -31.51 9.02
N GLU A 223 -2.17 -32.09 10.20
CA GLU A 223 -2.28 -31.37 11.48
C GLU A 223 -1.07 -30.46 11.73
N CYS A 224 -1.09 -29.25 11.15
CA CYS A 224 -0.12 -28.20 11.46
C CYS A 224 -0.66 -27.27 12.57
N ASN A 225 -0.25 -27.51 13.82
CA ASN A 225 -0.58 -26.65 14.97
C ASN A 225 0.15 -25.31 14.90
#